data_AF-A0A200RC97-F1
#
_entry.id   AF-A0A200RC97-F1
#
_cell.length_a   1.000
_cell.length_b   1.000
_cell.length_c   1.000
_cell.angle_alpha   90.00
_cell.angle_beta   90.00
_cell.angle_gamma   90.00
#
_symmetry.space_group_name_H-M   'P 1'
#
loop_
_entity.id
_entity.type
_entity.pdbx_description
1 polymer ?
#
loop_
_entity_poly.entity_id
_entity_poly.type
_entity_poly.pdbx_seq_one_letter_code
_entity_poly.pdbx_strand_id
1 'polypeptide(L)'
;MMLKLWKYYQNCLAVHPVKTQIISSGFLWGAGDIAAQAVTHSTLRKHHQNPDGDEAFKINWKRVAITSMFGFGFVGPVGHFWYEGLDRFIRLRLKLQPKSAQFVATKVAVDGIIFGPLDLFAFFTYMGFSTGKSVDQVKEDVKRDFLPALVLEGGVWPLLQVANFRFVPVRLGEAV
;
A
#
# COMPACT_ATOMS: atom_id res chain seq x y z
N MET A 1 -0.23 26.00 -9.80
CA MET A 1 -1.43 25.12 -9.75
C MET A 1 -1.28 23.99 -8.74
N MET A 2 -0.17 23.23 -8.77
CA MET A 2 0.11 22.11 -7.85
C MET A 2 0.07 22.49 -6.35
N LEU A 3 0.62 23.65 -5.96
CA LEU A 3 0.60 24.12 -4.56
C LEU A 3 -0.81 24.42 -4.03
N LYS A 4 -1.76 24.80 -4.91
CA LYS A 4 -3.15 25.07 -4.51
C LYS A 4 -3.91 23.75 -4.31
N LEU A 5 -3.69 22.77 -5.18
CA LEU A 5 -4.22 21.41 -5.03
C LEU A 5 -3.67 20.73 -3.76
N TRP A 6 -2.38 20.90 -3.48
CA TRP A 6 -1.75 20.40 -2.26
C TRP A 6 -2.38 20.99 -0.99
N LYS A 7 -2.54 22.32 -0.93
CA LYS A 7 -3.21 22.99 0.20
C LYS A 7 -4.67 22.56 0.35
N TYR A 8 -5.38 22.37 -0.75
CA TYR A 8 -6.76 21.88 -0.73
C TYR A 8 -6.83 20.44 -0.18
N TYR A 9 -5.94 19.56 -0.61
CA TYR A 9 -5.82 18.20 -0.08
C TYR A 9 -5.51 18.19 1.42
N GLN A 10 -4.56 19.03 1.87
CA GLN A 10 -4.25 19.20 3.29
C GLN A 10 -5.47 19.68 4.10
N ASN A 11 -6.26 20.62 3.56
CA ASN A 11 -7.50 21.06 4.20
C ASN A 11 -8.55 19.95 4.27
N CYS A 12 -8.70 19.14 3.21
CA CYS A 12 -9.62 17.99 3.22
C CYS A 12 -9.20 16.92 4.22
N LEU A 13 -7.90 16.64 4.33
CA LEU A 13 -7.34 15.75 5.36
C LEU A 13 -7.63 16.27 6.78
N ALA A 14 -7.50 17.58 7.01
CA ALA A 14 -7.74 18.18 8.31
C ALA A 14 -9.23 18.17 8.71
N VAL A 15 -10.14 18.40 7.76
CA VAL A 15 -11.58 18.50 8.03
C VAL A 15 -12.29 17.15 8.00
N HIS A 16 -11.88 16.26 7.09
CA HIS A 16 -12.48 14.93 6.90
C HIS A 16 -11.38 13.86 6.71
N PRO A 17 -10.61 13.54 7.76
CA PRO A 17 -9.45 12.66 7.66
C PRO A 17 -9.82 11.27 7.13
N VAL A 18 -10.85 10.64 7.70
CA VAL A 18 -11.28 9.29 7.31
C VAL A 18 -11.76 9.24 5.86
N LYS A 19 -12.62 10.19 5.44
CA LYS A 19 -13.16 10.21 4.07
C LYS A 19 -12.06 10.46 3.04
N THR A 20 -11.16 11.39 3.34
CA THR A 20 -10.05 11.73 2.44
C THR A 20 -9.09 10.55 2.31
N GLN A 21 -8.80 9.84 3.41
CA GLN A 21 -7.95 8.66 3.41
C GLN A 21 -8.58 7.48 2.66
N ILE A 22 -9.87 7.22 2.86
CA ILE A 22 -10.61 6.20 2.09
C ILE A 22 -10.54 6.48 0.59
N ILE A 23 -10.79 7.72 0.20
CA ILE A 23 -10.80 8.10 -1.22
C ILE A 23 -9.40 8.03 -1.82
N SER A 24 -8.40 8.60 -1.14
CA SER A 24 -7.02 8.58 -1.64
C SER A 24 -6.46 7.17 -1.71
N SER A 25 -6.74 6.31 -0.72
CA SER A 25 -6.34 4.90 -0.74
C SER A 25 -6.93 4.16 -1.94
N GLY A 26 -8.24 4.30 -2.21
CA GLY A 26 -8.85 3.65 -3.37
C GLY A 26 -8.19 4.00 -4.70
N PHE A 27 -7.94 5.30 -4.94
CA PHE A 27 -7.26 5.75 -6.15
C PHE A 27 -5.79 5.30 -6.21
N LEU A 28 -5.08 5.35 -5.08
CA LEU A 28 -3.67 4.94 -5.02
C LEU A 28 -3.51 3.45 -5.32
N TRP A 29 -4.39 2.61 -4.78
CA TRP A 29 -4.40 1.17 -5.06
C TRP A 29 -4.74 0.88 -6.53
N GLY A 30 -5.70 1.58 -7.12
CA GLY A 30 -6.00 1.46 -8.55
C GLY A 30 -4.81 1.86 -9.44
N ALA A 31 -4.19 3.01 -9.15
CA ALA A 31 -3.02 3.49 -9.89
C ALA A 31 -1.80 2.54 -9.73
N GLY A 32 -1.58 2.04 -8.51
CA GLY A 32 -0.54 1.05 -8.23
C GLY A 32 -0.75 -0.25 -9.00
N ASP A 33 -2.00 -0.70 -9.14
CA ASP A 33 -2.33 -1.89 -9.93
C ASP A 33 -2.03 -1.68 -11.42
N ILE A 34 -2.36 -0.52 -11.99
CA ILE A 34 -2.01 -0.17 -13.38
C ILE A 34 -0.49 -0.18 -13.57
N ALA A 35 0.26 0.41 -12.63
CA ALA A 35 1.72 0.41 -12.68
C ALA A 35 2.29 -1.01 -12.58
N ALA A 36 1.76 -1.85 -11.70
CA ALA A 36 2.16 -3.25 -11.58
C ALA A 36 1.90 -4.02 -12.89
N GLN A 37 0.73 -3.84 -13.50
CA GLN A 37 0.40 -4.45 -14.81
C GLN A 37 1.38 -4.00 -15.90
N ALA A 38 1.72 -2.70 -15.94
CA ALA A 38 2.67 -2.15 -16.91
C ALA A 38 4.08 -2.73 -16.72
N VAL A 39 4.54 -2.85 -15.47
CA VAL A 39 5.83 -3.48 -15.15
C VAL A 39 5.82 -4.95 -15.59
N THR A 40 4.78 -5.71 -15.27
CA THR A 40 4.66 -7.12 -15.68
C THR A 40 4.70 -7.25 -17.21
N HIS A 41 3.95 -6.44 -17.94
CA HIS A 41 3.97 -6.45 -19.42
C HIS A 41 5.35 -6.11 -19.98
N SER A 42 6.00 -5.09 -19.42
CA SER A 42 7.34 -4.70 -19.84
C SER A 42 8.41 -5.77 -19.59
N THR A 43 8.29 -6.51 -18.48
CA THR A 43 9.22 -7.60 -18.12
C THR A 43 9.00 -8.82 -19.01
N LEU A 44 7.73 -9.19 -19.27
CA LEU A 44 7.41 -10.28 -20.19
C LEU A 44 7.89 -10.01 -21.61
N ARG A 45 7.75 -8.76 -22.10
CA ARG A 45 8.25 -8.35 -23.42
C ARG A 45 9.77 -8.41 -23.53
N LYS A 46 10.50 -8.16 -22.44
CA LYS A 46 11.97 -8.29 -22.42
C LYS A 46 12.43 -9.75 -22.44
N HIS A 47 11.69 -10.65 -21.81
CA HIS A 47 12.01 -12.08 -21.76
C HIS A 47 11.59 -12.84 -23.01
N HIS A 48 10.48 -12.47 -23.66
CA HIS A 48 10.05 -13.06 -24.93
C HIS A 48 10.70 -12.30 -26.11
N GLN A 49 11.87 -12.78 -26.58
CA GLN A 49 12.53 -12.33 -27.81
C GLN A 49 11.79 -12.81 -29.08
N ASN A 50 10.50 -12.49 -29.26
CA ASN A 50 9.82 -12.75 -30.52
C ASN A 50 9.02 -11.50 -30.97
N PRO A 51 9.42 -10.83 -32.09
CA PRO A 51 8.88 -9.53 -32.48
C PRO A 51 7.61 -9.57 -33.34
N ASP A 52 6.96 -10.73 -33.53
CA ASP A 52 5.83 -10.89 -34.46
C ASP A 52 4.43 -10.74 -33.83
N GLY A 53 4.33 -10.26 -32.60
CA GLY A 53 3.04 -10.00 -31.96
C GLY A 53 3.05 -8.65 -31.28
N ASP A 54 2.44 -7.65 -31.91
CA ASP A 54 2.13 -6.35 -31.31
C ASP A 54 1.00 -6.54 -30.27
N GLU A 55 1.30 -7.28 -29.19
CA GLU A 55 0.42 -7.45 -28.03
C GLU A 55 0.38 -6.11 -27.28
N ALA A 56 -0.48 -5.21 -27.78
CA ALA A 56 -0.75 -3.92 -27.18
C ALA A 56 -1.03 -4.11 -25.68
N PHE A 57 -0.40 -3.29 -24.84
CA PHE A 57 -0.65 -3.30 -23.41
C PHE A 57 -2.14 -3.07 -23.11
N LYS A 58 -2.84 -4.12 -22.67
CA LYS A 58 -4.25 -4.05 -22.30
C LYS A 58 -4.37 -4.01 -20.78
N ILE A 59 -4.89 -2.90 -20.27
CA ILE A 59 -5.19 -2.75 -18.84
C ILE A 59 -6.38 -3.64 -18.49
N ASN A 60 -6.19 -4.50 -17.49
CA ASN A 60 -7.27 -5.27 -16.88
C ASN A 60 -8.03 -4.37 -15.90
N TRP A 61 -9.05 -3.69 -16.42
CA TRP A 61 -9.92 -2.81 -15.63
C TRP A 61 -10.67 -3.52 -14.51
N LYS A 62 -10.98 -4.82 -14.67
CA LYS A 62 -11.59 -5.62 -13.60
C LYS A 62 -10.63 -5.74 -12.41
N ARG A 63 -9.35 -6.00 -12.66
CA ARG A 63 -8.33 -6.07 -11.61
C ARG A 63 -8.13 -4.72 -10.91
N VAL A 64 -8.07 -3.63 -11.68
CA VAL A 64 -7.98 -2.26 -11.15
C VAL A 64 -9.18 -1.93 -10.26
N ALA A 65 -10.40 -2.29 -10.68
CA ALA A 65 -11.59 -2.07 -9.87
C ALA A 65 -11.55 -2.86 -8.56
N ILE A 66 -11.15 -4.14 -8.61
CA ILE A 66 -11.03 -5.00 -7.43
C ILE A 66 -10.02 -4.42 -6.44
N THR A 67 -8.81 -4.07 -6.88
CA THR A 67 -7.78 -3.49 -6.01
C THR A 67 -8.18 -2.12 -5.47
N SER A 68 -8.83 -1.28 -6.28
CA SER A 68 -9.36 0.00 -5.82
C SER A 68 -10.39 -0.20 -4.71
N MET A 69 -11.31 -1.17 -4.86
CA MET A 69 -12.30 -1.51 -3.83
C MET A 69 -11.63 -2.01 -2.54
N PHE A 70 -10.52 -2.76 -2.63
CA PHE A 70 -9.73 -3.11 -1.46
C PHE A 70 -9.15 -1.87 -0.76
N GLY A 71 -8.62 -0.93 -1.54
CA GLY A 71 -8.15 0.36 -1.03
C GLY A 71 -9.26 1.16 -0.33
N PHE A 72 -10.45 1.24 -0.92
CA PHE A 72 -11.60 1.95 -0.36
C PHE A 72 -12.16 1.27 0.90
N GLY A 73 -12.36 -0.05 0.84
CA GLY A 73 -13.14 -0.78 1.84
C GLY A 73 -12.32 -1.36 2.99
N PHE A 74 -11.03 -1.64 2.76
CA PHE A 74 -10.16 -2.24 3.76
C PHE A 74 -9.03 -1.28 4.16
N VAL A 75 -8.13 -0.95 3.23
CA VAL A 75 -6.89 -0.23 3.58
C VAL A 75 -7.17 1.19 4.07
N GLY A 76 -8.11 1.90 3.45
CA GLY A 76 -8.54 3.23 3.89
C GLY A 76 -9.01 3.26 5.35
N PRO A 77 -10.10 2.55 5.71
CA PRO A 77 -10.63 2.57 7.07
C PRO A 77 -9.75 1.81 8.06
N VAL A 78 -9.32 0.59 7.75
CA VAL A 78 -8.53 -0.25 8.66
C VAL A 78 -7.16 0.38 8.88
N GLY A 79 -6.51 0.87 7.83
CA GLY A 79 -5.23 1.57 7.94
C GLY A 79 -5.33 2.83 8.78
N HIS A 80 -6.41 3.61 8.66
CA HIS A 80 -6.64 4.79 9.51
C HIS A 80 -6.64 4.43 11.00
N PHE A 81 -7.52 3.50 11.39
CA PHE A 81 -7.64 3.09 12.79
C PHE A 81 -6.40 2.37 13.31
N TRP A 82 -5.73 1.60 12.46
CA TRP A 82 -4.47 0.95 12.79
C TRP A 82 -3.40 1.98 13.12
N TYR A 83 -3.18 2.97 12.25
CA TYR A 83 -2.16 3.99 12.48
C TYR A 83 -2.48 4.89 13.66
N GLU A 84 -3.75 5.23 13.90
CA GLU A 84 -4.17 5.96 15.11
C GLU A 84 -3.89 5.15 16.38
N GLY A 85 -4.25 3.87 16.39
CA GLY A 85 -3.99 2.96 17.50
C GLY A 85 -2.50 2.76 17.75
N LEU A 86 -1.71 2.61 16.69
CA LEU A 86 -0.27 2.44 16.75
C LEU A 86 0.43 3.70 17.29
N ASP A 87 0.04 4.88 16.83
CA ASP A 87 0.53 6.15 17.36
C ASP A 87 0.23 6.27 18.86
N ARG A 88 -0.99 5.94 19.27
CA ARG A 88 -1.41 5.97 20.67
C ARG A 88 -0.63 4.95 21.51
N PHE A 89 -0.40 3.74 21.00
CA PHE A 89 0.36 2.70 21.67
C PHE A 89 1.82 3.13 21.89
N ILE A 90 2.50 3.62 20.85
CA ILE A 90 3.90 4.03 20.95
C ILE A 90 4.05 5.23 21.90
N ARG A 91 3.15 6.21 21.84
CA ARG A 91 3.19 7.38 22.73
C ARG A 91 2.91 7.02 24.19
N LEU A 92 1.88 6.21 24.46
CA LEU A 92 1.44 5.94 25.83
C LEU A 92 2.23 4.82 26.51
N ARG A 93 2.60 3.77 25.77
CA ARG A 93 3.26 2.59 26.33
C ARG A 93 4.78 2.67 26.25
N LEU A 94 5.30 3.07 25.08
CA LEU A 94 6.75 3.17 24.87
C LEU A 94 7.30 4.55 25.22
N LYS A 95 6.43 5.54 25.47
CA LYS A 95 6.79 6.93 25.85
C LYS A 95 7.82 7.57 24.91
N LEU A 96 7.83 7.15 23.64
CA LEU A 96 8.73 7.71 22.64
C LEU A 96 8.24 9.09 22.22
N GLN A 97 9.18 10.01 22.09
CA GLN A 97 8.88 11.36 21.61
C GLN A 97 8.30 11.27 20.19
N PRO A 98 7.10 11.82 19.95
CA PRO A 98 6.55 11.92 18.61
C PRO A 98 7.59 12.54 17.68
N LYS A 99 7.69 12.04 16.46
CA LYS A 99 8.59 12.57 15.42
C LYS A 99 10.09 12.33 15.66
N SER A 100 10.48 11.54 16.66
CA SER A 100 11.85 11.05 16.78
C SER A 100 12.15 9.93 15.77
N ALA A 101 13.41 9.78 15.35
CA ALA A 101 13.80 8.66 14.48
C ALA A 101 13.44 7.30 15.10
N GLN A 102 13.56 7.18 16.42
CA GLN A 102 13.18 5.98 17.16
C GLN A 102 11.67 5.73 17.13
N PHE A 103 10.85 6.77 17.26
CA PHE A 103 9.39 6.66 17.12
C PHE A 103 9.02 6.07 15.77
N VAL A 104 9.62 6.60 14.68
CA VAL A 104 9.24 6.09 13.36
C VAL A 104 9.85 4.72 13.06
N ALA A 105 11.10 4.46 13.44
CA ALA A 105 11.68 3.12 13.30
C ALA A 105 10.83 2.06 14.03
N THR A 106 10.33 2.38 15.22
CA THR A 106 9.43 1.50 15.98
C THR A 106 8.10 1.34 15.26
N LYS A 107 7.52 2.43 14.75
CA LYS A 107 6.27 2.40 13.98
C LYS A 107 6.41 1.49 12.76
N VAL A 108 7.45 1.65 11.97
CA VAL A 108 7.75 0.85 10.78
C VAL A 108 7.97 -0.62 11.13
N ALA A 109 8.68 -0.91 12.22
CA ALA A 109 8.91 -2.28 12.66
C ALA A 109 7.61 -2.96 13.10
N VAL A 110 6.78 -2.29 13.91
CA VAL A 110 5.50 -2.85 14.37
C VAL A 110 4.53 -3.02 13.20
N ASP A 111 4.49 -2.05 12.29
CA ASP A 111 3.68 -2.10 11.08
C ASP A 111 4.09 -3.29 10.20
N GLY A 112 5.39 -3.42 9.88
CA GLY A 112 5.89 -4.50 9.03
C GLY A 112 5.82 -5.90 9.67
N ILE A 113 5.83 -6.01 11.00
CA ILE A 113 5.76 -7.32 11.70
C ILE A 113 4.31 -7.75 11.95
N ILE A 114 3.40 -6.81 12.22
CA ILE A 114 2.03 -7.14 12.59
C ILE A 114 1.08 -6.87 11.43
N PHE A 115 1.07 -5.63 10.92
CA PHE A 115 0.10 -5.23 9.92
C PHE A 115 0.44 -5.75 8.54
N GLY A 116 1.72 -5.70 8.13
CA GLY A 116 2.18 -6.20 6.83
C GLY A 116 1.70 -7.63 6.53
N PRO A 117 2.01 -8.63 7.39
CA PRO A 117 1.53 -10.01 7.18
C PRO A 117 0.00 -10.13 7.12
N LEU A 118 -0.72 -9.36 7.94
CA LEU A 118 -2.19 -9.39 7.99
C LEU A 118 -2.81 -8.76 6.75
N ASP A 119 -2.32 -7.59 6.34
CA ASP A 119 -2.77 -6.87 5.15
C ASP A 119 -2.47 -7.68 3.89
N LEU A 120 -1.25 -8.22 3.78
CA LEU A 120 -0.85 -9.06 2.66
C LEU A 120 -1.72 -10.32 2.56
N PHE A 121 -1.98 -10.99 3.69
CA PHE A 121 -2.86 -12.16 3.71
C PHE A 121 -4.29 -11.81 3.30
N ALA A 122 -4.83 -10.70 3.83
CA ALA A 122 -6.15 -10.19 3.48
C ALA A 122 -6.23 -9.85 1.99
N PHE A 123 -5.19 -9.22 1.44
CA PHE A 123 -5.09 -8.87 0.03
C PHE A 123 -5.10 -10.10 -0.88
N PHE A 124 -4.22 -11.09 -0.64
CA PHE A 124 -4.18 -12.31 -1.45
C PHE A 124 -5.52 -13.06 -1.41
N THR A 125 -6.12 -13.15 -0.23
CA THR A 125 -7.42 -13.82 -0.03
C THR A 125 -8.53 -13.08 -0.80
N TYR A 126 -8.63 -11.77 -0.62
CA TYR A 126 -9.62 -10.93 -1.28
C TYR A 126 -9.47 -10.94 -2.80
N MET A 127 -8.23 -10.81 -3.30
CA MET A 127 -7.94 -10.86 -4.74
C MET A 127 -8.28 -12.21 -5.34
N GLY A 128 -7.95 -13.30 -4.66
CA GLY A 128 -8.24 -14.65 -5.10
C GLY A 128 -9.74 -14.88 -5.28
N PHE A 129 -10.54 -14.60 -4.25
CA PHE A 129 -11.98 -14.79 -4.34
C PHE A 129 -12.66 -13.81 -5.30
N SER A 130 -12.24 -12.54 -5.34
CA SER A 130 -12.80 -11.53 -6.25
C SER A 130 -12.51 -11.81 -7.73
N THR A 131 -11.47 -12.61 -8.00
CA THR A 131 -11.15 -13.08 -9.35
C THR A 131 -11.80 -14.42 -9.70
N GLY A 132 -12.55 -15.02 -8.77
CA GLY A 132 -13.31 -16.26 -8.98
C GLY A 132 -12.51 -17.53 -8.70
N LYS A 133 -11.39 -17.46 -7.99
CA LYS A 133 -10.61 -18.65 -7.60
C LYS A 133 -11.33 -19.45 -6.51
N SER A 134 -11.17 -20.76 -6.55
CA SER A 134 -11.57 -21.67 -5.48
C SER A 134 -10.68 -21.51 -4.24
N VAL A 135 -11.16 -22.00 -3.08
CA VAL A 135 -10.41 -21.95 -1.82
C VAL A 135 -9.05 -22.61 -1.93
N ASP A 136 -8.97 -23.76 -2.61
CA ASP A 136 -7.71 -24.50 -2.78
C ASP A 136 -6.70 -23.70 -3.62
N GLN A 137 -7.16 -23.07 -4.70
CA GLN A 137 -6.32 -22.19 -5.53
C GLN A 137 -5.81 -20.97 -4.73
N VAL A 138 -6.66 -20.34 -3.94
CA VAL A 138 -6.25 -19.20 -3.08
C VAL A 138 -5.20 -19.67 -2.06
N LYS A 139 -5.40 -20.84 -1.45
CA LYS A 139 -4.46 -21.40 -0.48
C LYS A 139 -3.11 -21.73 -1.12
N GLU A 140 -3.10 -22.25 -2.34
CA GLU A 140 -1.88 -22.50 -3.10
C GLU A 140 -1.14 -21.20 -3.45
N ASP A 141 -1.86 -20.19 -3.93
CA ASP A 141 -1.28 -18.89 -4.24
C ASP A 141 -0.69 -18.23 -3.00
N VAL A 142 -1.39 -18.24 -1.87
CA VAL A 142 -0.87 -17.73 -0.59
C VAL A 142 0.39 -18.49 -0.20
N LYS A 143 0.39 -19.83 -0.25
CA LYS A 143 1.59 -20.61 0.10
C LYS A 143 2.78 -20.30 -0.81
N ARG A 144 2.54 -20.09 -2.10
CA ARG A 144 3.59 -19.83 -3.09
C ARG A 144 4.16 -18.41 -2.97
N ASP A 145 3.28 -17.42 -2.87
CA ASP A 145 3.64 -16.03 -3.12
C ASP A 145 3.72 -15.18 -1.85
N PHE A 146 3.12 -15.62 -0.72
CA PHE A 146 3.06 -14.83 0.51
C PHE A 146 4.44 -14.53 1.10
N LEU A 147 5.30 -15.55 1.27
CA LEU A 147 6.64 -15.34 1.83
C LEU A 147 7.53 -14.49 0.91
N PRO A 148 7.64 -14.76 -0.41
CA PRO A 148 8.36 -13.86 -1.31
C PRO A 148 7.86 -12.42 -1.26
N ALA A 149 6.53 -12.22 -1.25
CA ALA A 149 5.94 -10.88 -1.19
C ALA A 149 6.24 -10.20 0.15
N LEU A 150 6.15 -10.92 1.28
CA LEU A 150 6.45 -10.38 2.61
C LEU A 150 7.92 -9.97 2.75
N VAL A 151 8.84 -10.76 2.21
CA VAL A 151 10.28 -10.41 2.20
C VAL A 151 10.52 -9.17 1.34
N LEU A 152 9.86 -9.07 0.18
CA LEU A 152 9.98 -7.90 -0.68
C LEU A 152 9.42 -6.64 0.00
N GLU A 153 8.25 -6.74 0.61
CA GLU A 153 7.62 -5.66 1.37
C GLU A 153 8.51 -5.23 2.54
N GLY A 154 8.99 -6.19 3.34
CA GLY A 154 9.90 -5.94 4.46
C GLY A 154 11.26 -5.36 4.05
N GLY A 155 11.69 -5.58 2.81
CA GLY A 155 12.91 -4.97 2.26
C GLY A 155 12.69 -3.57 1.70
N VAL A 156 11.62 -3.37 0.92
CA VAL A 156 11.34 -2.11 0.24
C VAL A 156 10.79 -1.05 1.19
N TRP A 157 9.91 -1.43 2.12
CA TRP A 157 9.23 -0.50 3.00
C TRP A 157 10.18 0.30 3.91
N PRO A 158 11.16 -0.32 4.61
CA PRO A 158 12.13 0.43 5.39
C PRO A 158 12.98 1.39 4.55
N LEU A 159 13.31 1.02 3.31
CA LEU A 159 14.06 1.90 2.40
C LEU A 159 13.25 3.13 2.01
N LEU A 160 11.95 2.97 1.74
CA LEU A 160 11.04 4.09 1.51
C LEU A 160 10.94 5.00 2.73
N GLN A 161 10.93 4.42 3.94
CA GLN A 161 10.91 5.19 5.18
C GLN A 161 12.21 5.97 5.40
N VAL A 162 13.37 5.39 5.08
CA VAL A 162 14.66 6.12 5.08
C VAL A 162 14.62 7.30 4.10
N ALA A 163 14.11 7.09 2.89
CA ALA A 163 13.95 8.18 1.92
C ALA A 163 12.98 9.25 2.43
N ASN A 164 11.86 8.86 3.05
CA ASN A 164 10.90 9.76 3.65
C ASN A 164 11.56 10.67 4.69
N PHE A 165 12.33 10.12 5.65
CA PHE A 165 13.07 10.94 6.63
C PHE A 165 14.14 11.83 6.02
N ARG A 166 14.73 11.40 4.90
CA ARG A 166 15.80 12.16 4.25
C ARG A 166 15.28 13.38 3.48
N PHE A 167 14.12 13.25 2.85
CA PHE A 167 13.59 14.25 1.91
C PHE A 167 12.38 15.03 2.44
N VAL A 168 11.59 14.44 3.36
CA VAL A 168 10.44 15.10 3.97
C VAL A 168 10.85 15.62 5.36
N PRO A 169 11.00 16.94 5.55
CA PRO A 169 11.38 17.50 6.84
C PRO A 169 10.31 17.14 7.89
N VAL A 170 10.77 16.59 9.01
CA VAL A 170 10.01 16.11 10.18
C VAL A 170 8.95 17.10 10.71
N ARG A 171 9.04 18.38 10.33
CA ARG A 171 8.07 19.44 10.68
C ARG A 171 6.70 19.32 9.99
N LEU A 172 6.59 18.56 8.89
CA LEU A 172 5.34 18.43 8.09
C LEU A 172 4.69 17.03 8.17
N GLY A 173 5.21 16.13 9.00
CA GLY A 173 4.77 14.73 9.07
C GLY A 173 3.57 14.50 9.99
N GLU A 174 2.39 14.91 9.53
CA GLU A 174 1.14 14.21 9.83
C GLU A 174 0.52 13.88 8.47
N ALA A 175 0.21 12.60 8.24
CA ALA A 175 -0.20 12.00 6.96
C ALA A 175 0.94 11.74 5.95
N VAL A 176 1.58 10.58 6.03
CA VAL A 176 1.17 9.38 5.26
C VAL A 176 1.43 8.16 6.14
#